data_AF-A0A9E0MQ72-F1
#
_entry.id   AF-A0A9E0MQ72-F1
#
_cell.length_a   1.000
_cell.length_b   1.000
_cell.length_c   1.000
_cell.angle_alpha   90.00
_cell.angle_beta   90.00
_cell.angle_gamma   90.00
#
_symmetry.space_group_name_H-M   'P 1'
#
loop_
_entity.id
_entity.type
_entity.pdbx_description
1 polymer ?
#
loop_
_entity_poly.entity_id
_entity_poly.type
_entity_poly.pdbx_seq_one_letter_code
_entity_poly.pdbx_strand_id
1 'polypeptide(L)'
;MYDYFVAALRCPECGHVSPADSSTNLQTHLRDDADGRELPVGFEFDRYEVRAEDVTSSGYLPVAPPPADGTATLLETWECPACRAANWAAIELVDGAIAAIEAVVLDRLALARAHFISDQCTVRAAQVSDVPLAELEAGRVDPVATLRAGLPTPP
;
A
#
# COMPACT_ATOMS: atom_id res chain seq x y z
N MET A 1 4.35 -16.99 2.45
CA MET A 1 5.52 -16.27 3.00
C MET A 1 5.57 -14.91 2.32
N TYR A 2 5.95 -13.85 3.03
CA TYR A 2 5.91 -12.47 2.50
C TYR A 2 7.31 -12.01 2.09
N ASP A 3 7.39 -11.10 1.13
CA ASP A 3 8.55 -10.25 0.88
C ASP A 3 8.36 -8.87 1.52
N TYR A 4 9.38 -8.02 1.48
CA TYR A 4 9.38 -6.70 2.11
C TYR A 4 9.82 -5.63 1.13
N PHE A 5 8.99 -4.63 0.89
CA PHE A 5 9.47 -3.40 0.26
C PHE A 5 10.42 -2.67 1.22
N VAL A 6 11.57 -2.21 0.74
CA VAL A 6 12.56 -1.54 1.59
C VAL A 6 12.97 -0.18 1.04
N ALA A 7 12.87 0.83 1.89
CA ALA A 7 13.31 2.20 1.63
C ALA A 7 13.48 2.97 2.95
N ALA A 8 14.20 4.08 2.91
CA ALA A 8 14.29 4.99 4.04
C ALA A 8 12.98 5.80 4.14
N LEU A 9 12.14 5.48 5.13
CA LEU A 9 10.80 6.07 5.28
C LEU A 9 10.78 7.02 6.47
N ARG A 10 10.36 8.27 6.23
CA ARG A 10 10.16 9.25 7.29
C ARG A 10 8.76 9.08 7.88
N CYS A 11 8.69 8.74 9.17
CA CYS A 11 7.43 8.62 9.89
C CYS A 11 6.74 9.98 10.04
N PRO A 12 5.48 10.15 9.61
CA PRO A 12 4.74 11.40 9.77
C PRO A 12 4.42 11.73 11.23
N GLU A 13 4.34 10.72 12.11
CA GLU A 13 3.97 10.90 13.52
C GLU A 13 5.14 11.38 14.40
N CYS A 14 6.32 10.77 14.25
CA CYS A 14 7.48 11.05 15.12
C CYS A 14 8.70 11.65 14.40
N GLY A 15 8.66 11.74 13.07
CA GLY A 15 9.75 12.28 12.25
C GLY A 15 10.98 11.37 12.11
N HIS A 16 11.02 10.22 12.78
CA HIS A 16 12.08 9.22 12.62
C HIS A 16 12.16 8.73 11.18
N VAL A 17 13.37 8.55 10.67
CA VAL A 17 13.62 7.96 9.34
C VAL A 17 14.07 6.52 9.54
N SER A 18 13.28 5.56 9.07
CA SER A 18 13.65 4.15 9.13
C SER A 18 14.88 3.87 8.26
N PRO A 19 15.69 2.87 8.61
CA PRO A 19 16.65 2.32 7.67
C PRO A 19 15.94 1.71 6.45
N ALA A 20 16.66 1.59 5.34
CA ALA A 20 16.17 0.93 4.12
C ALA A 20 16.35 -0.59 4.22
N ASP A 21 15.66 -1.19 5.19
CA ASP A 21 15.63 -2.62 5.47
C ASP A 21 14.21 -3.07 5.86
N SER A 22 14.05 -4.35 6.19
CA SER A 22 12.78 -4.97 6.59
C SER A 22 12.23 -4.57 7.97
N SER A 23 12.89 -3.67 8.73
CA SER A 23 12.46 -3.27 10.08
C SER A 23 11.12 -2.51 10.12
N THR A 24 10.64 -2.00 8.98
CA THR A 24 9.34 -1.32 8.85
C THR A 24 8.16 -2.29 8.67
N ASN A 25 8.45 -3.57 8.43
CA ASN A 25 7.44 -4.58 8.11
C ASN A 25 6.49 -4.18 6.97
N LEU A 26 6.99 -3.44 5.96
CA LEU A 26 6.26 -3.06 4.75
C LEU A 26 6.14 -4.30 3.83
N GLN A 27 5.26 -5.21 4.20
CA GLN A 27 5.14 -6.56 3.63
C GLN A 27 4.39 -6.58 2.30
N THR A 28 4.71 -7.57 1.46
CA THR A 28 4.02 -7.79 0.18
C THR A 28 4.00 -9.26 -0.23
N HIS A 29 3.03 -9.60 -1.09
CA HIS A 29 2.82 -10.91 -1.70
C HIS A 29 2.74 -10.84 -3.23
N LEU A 30 3.34 -9.81 -3.85
CA LEU A 30 3.32 -9.68 -5.31
C LEU A 30 4.04 -10.83 -6.03
N ARG A 31 5.15 -11.32 -5.45
CA ARG A 31 5.89 -12.45 -6.02
C ARG A 31 5.23 -13.78 -5.68
N ASP A 32 5.07 -14.63 -6.69
CA ASP A 32 4.54 -15.99 -6.52
C ASP A 32 5.44 -16.86 -5.64
N ASP A 33 6.75 -16.58 -5.66
CA ASP A 33 7.79 -17.30 -4.93
C ASP A 33 8.33 -16.52 -3.72
N ALA A 34 7.52 -15.63 -3.14
CA ALA A 34 7.91 -14.79 -2.00
C ALA A 34 8.60 -15.59 -0.88
N ASP A 35 9.82 -15.18 -0.54
CA ASP A 35 10.80 -15.92 0.25
C ASP A 35 11.40 -15.13 1.42
N GLY A 36 10.84 -13.96 1.73
CA GLY A 36 11.33 -13.08 2.79
C GLY A 36 12.36 -12.06 2.29
N ARG A 37 12.39 -11.82 0.97
CA ARG A 37 13.39 -10.95 0.35
C ARG A 37 13.04 -9.48 0.52
N GLU A 38 14.09 -8.67 0.63
CA GLU A 38 13.98 -7.21 0.58
C GLU A 38 13.97 -6.73 -0.88
N LEU A 39 12.94 -5.96 -1.22
CA LEU A 39 12.63 -5.43 -2.54
C LEU A 39 12.86 -3.90 -2.57
N PRO A 40 14.09 -3.44 -2.87
CA PRO A 40 14.42 -2.02 -2.92
C PRO A 40 13.94 -1.36 -4.23
N VAL A 41 14.05 -0.04 -4.29
CA VAL A 41 13.97 0.71 -5.57
C VAL A 41 14.94 0.12 -6.60
N GLY A 42 14.45 -0.09 -7.81
CA GLY A 42 15.15 -0.76 -8.91
C GLY A 42 14.94 -2.29 -8.94
N PHE A 43 14.21 -2.88 -7.99
CA PHE A 43 13.79 -4.26 -8.09
C PHE A 43 12.82 -4.44 -9.27
N GLU A 44 13.08 -5.42 -10.13
CA GLU A 44 12.25 -5.77 -11.27
C GLU A 44 11.43 -7.02 -10.94
N PHE A 45 10.11 -6.93 -11.09
CA PHE A 45 9.21 -8.06 -11.00
C PHE A 45 9.13 -8.80 -12.33
N ASP A 46 8.74 -10.09 -12.29
CA ASP A 46 8.25 -10.72 -13.50
C ASP A 46 6.97 -9.99 -13.94
N ARG A 47 6.81 -9.80 -15.25
CA ARG A 47 5.64 -9.12 -15.81
C ARG A 47 4.30 -9.72 -15.35
N TYR A 48 4.28 -11.00 -15.03
CA TYR A 48 3.08 -11.72 -14.58
C TYR A 48 2.82 -11.56 -13.07
N GLU A 49 3.73 -10.99 -12.30
CA GLU A 49 3.55 -10.73 -10.86
C GLU A 49 2.86 -9.39 -10.59
N VAL A 50 2.86 -8.50 -11.59
CA VAL A 50 2.42 -7.10 -11.47
C VAL A 50 1.32 -6.71 -12.45
N ARG A 51 0.64 -7.67 -13.10
CA ARG A 51 -0.59 -7.35 -13.83
C ARG A 51 -1.70 -7.06 -12.83
N ALA A 52 -2.70 -6.30 -13.26
CA ALA A 52 -3.80 -5.88 -12.39
C ALA A 52 -4.51 -7.08 -11.72
N GLU A 53 -4.71 -8.19 -12.45
CA GLU A 53 -5.29 -9.41 -11.88
C GLU A 53 -4.42 -10.04 -10.79
N ASP A 54 -3.11 -10.08 -10.96
CA ASP A 54 -2.18 -10.73 -10.04
C ASP A 54 -1.99 -9.87 -8.78
N VAL A 55 -1.82 -8.55 -8.95
CA VAL A 55 -1.79 -7.59 -7.82
C VAL A 55 -3.05 -7.72 -6.97
N THR A 56 -4.23 -7.86 -7.60
CA THR A 56 -5.48 -8.06 -6.87
C THR A 56 -5.50 -9.40 -6.14
N SER A 57 -4.97 -10.46 -6.76
CA SER A 57 -4.87 -11.79 -6.13
C SER A 57 -3.90 -11.83 -4.95
N SER A 58 -2.94 -10.91 -4.91
CA SER A 58 -1.97 -10.73 -3.80
C SER A 58 -2.52 -9.96 -2.61
N GLY A 59 -3.83 -9.65 -2.57
CA GLY A 59 -4.48 -8.99 -1.43
C GLY A 59 -4.62 -7.47 -1.56
N TYR A 60 -4.35 -6.90 -2.74
CA TYR A 60 -4.63 -5.49 -2.98
C TYR A 60 -6.04 -5.29 -3.55
N LEU A 61 -6.69 -4.21 -3.14
CA LEU A 61 -7.98 -3.78 -3.66
C LEU A 61 -7.79 -2.73 -4.76
N PRO A 62 -8.53 -2.81 -5.87
CA PRO A 62 -8.46 -1.82 -6.94
C PRO A 62 -9.07 -0.50 -6.49
N VAL A 63 -8.36 0.60 -6.70
CA VAL A 63 -8.81 1.97 -6.42
C VAL A 63 -9.21 2.70 -7.70
N ALA A 64 -8.36 2.58 -8.72
CA ALA A 64 -8.52 3.12 -10.07
C ALA A 64 -7.80 2.19 -11.06
N PRO A 65 -8.24 2.13 -12.34
CA PRO A 65 -7.53 1.31 -13.33
C PRO A 65 -6.12 1.88 -13.57
N PRO A 66 -5.07 1.03 -13.62
CA PRO A 66 -3.74 1.49 -13.98
C PRO A 66 -3.73 2.04 -15.42
N PRO A 67 -2.94 3.10 -15.70
CA PRO A 67 -2.76 3.63 -17.04
C PRO A 67 -2.10 2.62 -17.99
N ALA A 68 -2.29 2.84 -19.29
CA ALA A 68 -1.74 1.98 -20.33
C ALA A 68 -0.22 2.17 -20.56
N ASP A 69 0.40 3.13 -19.87
CA ASP A 69 1.84 3.44 -19.98
C ASP A 69 2.71 2.56 -19.07
N GLY A 70 2.14 1.54 -18.44
CA GLY A 70 2.87 0.60 -17.59
C GLY A 70 3.18 1.14 -16.19
N THR A 71 2.66 2.32 -15.84
CA THR A 71 2.79 2.85 -14.48
C THR A 71 1.68 2.35 -13.56
N ALA A 72 2.02 2.07 -12.31
CA ALA A 72 1.06 1.74 -11.27
C ALA A 72 1.51 2.30 -9.92
N THR A 73 0.56 2.49 -9.02
CA THR A 73 0.84 3.01 -7.68
C THR A 73 0.05 2.19 -6.68
N LEU A 74 0.77 1.59 -5.74
CA LEU A 74 0.23 0.77 -4.67
C LEU A 74 0.35 1.54 -3.37
N LEU A 75 -0.68 1.47 -2.54
CA LEU A 75 -0.65 1.97 -1.18
C LEU A 75 -0.56 0.78 -0.23
N GLU A 76 0.50 0.73 0.58
CA GLU A 76 0.73 -0.34 1.55
C GLU A 76 1.04 0.24 2.93
N THR A 77 0.71 -0.52 3.97
CA THR A 77 0.91 -0.17 5.37
C THR A 77 2.29 -0.57 5.85
N TRP A 78 2.89 0.29 6.68
CA TRP A 78 4.13 -0.02 7.38
C TRP A 78 4.07 0.46 8.82
N GLU A 79 4.90 -0.14 9.67
CA GLU A 79 4.99 0.22 11.07
C GLU A 79 6.30 0.96 11.34
N CYS A 80 6.22 2.11 11.99
CA CYS A 80 7.43 2.84 12.37
C CYS A 80 8.20 2.06 13.45
N PRO A 81 9.49 1.70 13.24
CA PRO A 81 10.25 0.95 14.23
C PRO A 81 10.49 1.75 15.54
N ALA A 82 10.42 3.07 15.48
CA ALA A 82 10.66 3.95 16.63
C ALA A 82 9.41 4.20 17.50
N CYS A 83 8.27 4.55 16.90
CA CYS A 83 7.05 4.89 17.64
C CYS A 83 5.91 3.88 17.50
N ARG A 84 6.09 2.83 16.68
CA ARG A 84 5.10 1.77 16.43
C ARG A 84 3.80 2.25 15.78
N ALA A 85 3.76 3.49 15.30
CA ALA A 85 2.62 3.98 14.53
C ALA A 85 2.49 3.24 13.20
N ALA A 86 1.26 2.85 12.86
CA ALA A 86 0.93 2.37 11.52
C ALA A 86 0.81 3.55 10.56
N ASN A 87 1.55 3.49 9.46
CA ASN A 87 1.68 4.53 8.45
C ASN A 87 1.39 3.92 7.07
N TRP A 88 1.36 4.78 6.05
CA TRP A 88 1.18 4.37 4.66
C TRP A 88 2.41 4.71 3.84
N ALA A 89 2.67 3.90 2.82
CA ALA A 89 3.67 4.14 1.80
C ALA A 89 3.02 4.04 0.42
N ALA A 90 3.49 4.88 -0.51
CA ALA A 90 3.21 4.76 -1.93
C ALA A 90 4.38 4.04 -2.60
N ILE A 91 4.09 2.95 -3.30
CA ILE A 91 5.04 2.20 -4.11
C ILE A 91 4.69 2.48 -5.57
N GLU A 92 5.59 3.15 -6.27
CA GLU A 92 5.45 3.42 -7.70
C GLU A 92 6.13 2.31 -8.49
N LEU A 93 5.36 1.69 -9.38
CA LEU A 93 5.86 0.75 -10.37
C LEU A 93 5.90 1.43 -11.74
N VAL A 94 6.99 1.27 -12.46
CA VAL A 94 7.15 1.72 -13.85
C VAL A 94 7.70 0.55 -14.65
N ASP A 95 6.96 0.10 -15.66
CA ASP A 95 7.34 -1.04 -16.50
C ASP A 95 7.69 -2.32 -15.71
N GLY A 96 7.01 -2.52 -14.58
CA GLY A 96 7.21 -3.67 -13.68
C GLY A 96 8.41 -3.57 -12.75
N ALA A 97 9.09 -2.43 -12.68
CA ALA A 97 10.15 -2.15 -11.72
C ALA A 97 9.68 -1.19 -10.62
N ILE A 98 10.20 -1.33 -9.40
CA ILE A 98 9.98 -0.35 -8.32
C ILE A 98 10.75 0.93 -8.65
N ALA A 99 10.05 1.99 -9.02
CA ALA A 99 10.63 3.29 -9.31
C ALA A 99 10.81 4.15 -8.06
N ALA A 100 9.86 4.09 -7.13
CA ALA A 100 9.89 4.85 -5.88
C ALA A 100 9.13 4.14 -4.76
N ILE A 101 9.57 4.36 -3.52
CA ILE A 101 8.87 3.97 -2.30
C ILE A 101 8.93 5.17 -1.36
N GLU A 102 7.78 5.75 -1.03
CA GLU A 102 7.70 6.98 -0.25
C GLU A 102 6.66 6.88 0.87
N ALA A 103 6.96 7.43 2.04
CA ALA A 103 5.97 7.56 3.10
C ALA A 103 4.92 8.62 2.72
N VAL A 104 3.64 8.28 2.86
CA VAL A 104 2.52 9.16 2.54
C VAL A 104 1.52 9.22 3.68
N VAL A 105 0.81 10.34 3.79
CA VAL A 105 -0.40 10.43 4.61
C VAL A 105 -1.55 9.90 3.77
N LEU A 106 -2.29 8.91 4.27
CA LEU A 106 -3.49 8.44 3.58
C LEU A 106 -4.61 9.48 3.72
N ASP A 107 -4.72 10.32 2.69
CA ASP A 107 -5.79 11.30 2.49
C ASP A 107 -6.51 11.06 1.15
N ARG A 108 -7.48 11.91 0.80
CA ARG A 108 -8.22 11.78 -0.47
C ARG A 108 -7.32 11.92 -1.70
N LEU A 109 -6.25 12.70 -1.64
CA LEU A 109 -5.36 12.91 -2.77
C LEU A 109 -4.45 11.70 -2.98
N ALA A 110 -3.86 11.16 -1.91
CA ALA A 110 -3.08 9.94 -1.95
C ALA A 110 -3.92 8.78 -2.50
N LEU A 111 -5.16 8.61 -2.01
CA LEU A 111 -6.07 7.59 -2.51
C LEU A 111 -6.42 7.82 -3.99
N ALA A 112 -6.67 9.06 -4.41
CA ALA A 112 -7.03 9.37 -5.81
C ALA A 112 -5.88 9.14 -6.80
N ARG A 113 -4.61 9.17 -6.35
CA ARG A 113 -3.42 8.90 -7.17
C ARG A 113 -3.04 7.43 -7.21
N ALA A 114 -3.61 6.62 -6.31
CA ALA A 114 -3.34 5.21 -6.22
C ALA A 114 -4.18 4.40 -7.22
N HIS A 115 -3.60 3.30 -7.68
CA HIS A 115 -4.28 2.31 -8.51
C HIS A 115 -4.73 1.12 -7.67
N PHE A 116 -3.93 0.79 -6.63
CA PHE A 116 -4.19 -0.31 -5.72
C PHE A 116 -3.94 0.13 -4.28
N ILE A 117 -4.62 -0.51 -3.34
CA ILE A 117 -4.42 -0.30 -1.90
C ILE A 117 -4.51 -1.64 -1.16
N SER A 118 -3.63 -1.87 -0.20
CA SER A 118 -3.61 -3.04 0.66
C SER A 118 -4.97 -3.30 1.33
N ASP A 119 -5.32 -4.56 1.54
CA ASP A 119 -6.56 -4.96 2.25
C ASP A 119 -6.66 -4.40 3.68
N GLN A 120 -5.53 -4.03 4.29
CA GLN A 120 -5.44 -3.34 5.57
C GLN A 120 -6.19 -1.99 5.58
N CYS A 121 -6.51 -1.46 4.40
CA CYS A 121 -7.38 -0.31 4.24
C CYS A 121 -8.77 -0.53 4.86
N THR A 122 -9.22 -1.77 5.00
CA THR A 122 -10.48 -2.16 5.64
C THR A 122 -10.56 -1.71 7.09
N VAL A 123 -9.48 -1.90 7.86
CA VAL A 123 -9.39 -1.43 9.25
C VAL A 123 -9.45 0.11 9.28
N ARG A 124 -8.76 0.76 8.35
CA ARG A 124 -8.77 2.22 8.26
C ARG A 124 -10.14 2.77 7.85
N ALA A 125 -10.86 2.10 6.96
CA ALA A 125 -12.20 2.46 6.52
C ALA A 125 -13.18 2.51 7.70
N ALA A 126 -13.13 1.51 8.58
CA ALA A 126 -13.93 1.46 9.80
C ALA A 126 -13.59 2.59 10.79
N GLN A 127 -12.33 3.03 10.84
CA GLN A 127 -11.92 4.12 11.74
C GLN A 127 -12.38 5.51 11.30
N VAL A 128 -12.58 5.72 9.99
CA VAL A 128 -12.93 7.02 9.41
C VAL A 128 -14.40 7.13 9.01
N SER A 129 -15.21 6.13 9.34
CA SER A 129 -16.63 6.08 9.04
C SER A 129 -17.43 5.50 10.21
N ASP A 130 -18.76 5.49 10.10
CA ASP A 130 -19.65 4.81 11.06
C ASP A 130 -19.91 3.33 10.66
N VAL A 131 -19.23 2.81 9.63
CA VAL A 131 -19.42 1.44 9.15
C VAL A 131 -18.66 0.45 10.04
N PRO A 132 -19.32 -0.56 10.64
CA PRO A 132 -18.64 -1.57 11.45
C PRO A 132 -17.64 -2.38 10.64
N LEU A 133 -16.47 -2.68 11.24
CA LEU A 133 -15.43 -3.51 10.61
C LEU A 133 -15.96 -4.85 10.08
N ALA A 134 -16.83 -5.51 10.85
CA ALA A 134 -17.43 -6.80 10.48
C ALA A 134 -18.36 -6.71 9.25
N GLU A 135 -18.83 -5.53 8.85
CA GLU A 135 -19.57 -5.35 7.59
C GLU A 135 -18.63 -5.22 6.38
N LEU A 136 -17.49 -4.55 6.57
CA LEU A 136 -16.45 -4.41 5.55
C LEU A 136 -15.74 -5.75 5.30
N GLU A 137 -15.33 -6.46 6.37
CA GLU A 137 -14.70 -7.79 6.27
C GLU A 137 -15.61 -8.84 5.64
N ALA A 138 -16.93 -8.71 5.86
CA ALA A 138 -17.93 -9.58 5.23
C ALA A 138 -18.19 -9.23 3.74
N GLY A 139 -17.54 -8.20 3.20
CA GLY A 139 -17.74 -7.72 1.84
C GLY A 139 -19.13 -7.13 1.59
N ARG A 140 -19.87 -6.74 2.64
CA ARG A 140 -21.20 -6.11 2.51
C ARG A 140 -21.12 -4.64 2.13
N VAL A 141 -19.98 -4.01 2.44
CA VAL A 141 -19.68 -2.63 2.12
C VAL A 141 -18.28 -2.59 1.50
N ASP A 142 -18.10 -1.79 0.45
CA ASP A 142 -16.81 -1.58 -0.19
C ASP A 142 -15.91 -0.70 0.70
N PRO A 143 -14.75 -1.20 1.17
CA PRO A 143 -13.83 -0.43 2.01
C PRO A 143 -13.18 0.74 1.27
N VAL A 144 -12.92 0.62 -0.04
CA VAL A 144 -12.32 1.70 -0.84
C VAL A 144 -13.32 2.85 -1.01
N ALA A 145 -14.59 2.54 -1.30
CA ALA A 145 -15.64 3.55 -1.37
C ALA A 145 -15.85 4.24 -0.01
N THR A 146 -15.81 3.48 1.08
CA THR A 146 -15.94 3.98 2.46
C THR A 146 -14.79 4.93 2.81
N LEU A 147 -13.54 4.56 2.50
CA LEU A 147 -12.38 5.43 2.65
C LEU A 147 -12.52 6.71 1.84
N ARG A 148 -12.92 6.61 0.57
CA ARG A 148 -13.07 7.78 -0.30
C ARG A 148 -14.05 8.81 0.27
N ALA A 149 -15.09 8.36 0.97
CA ALA A 149 -16.05 9.23 1.65
C ALA A 149 -15.53 9.79 2.98
N GLY A 150 -14.84 8.97 3.78
CA GLY A 150 -14.43 9.30 5.15
C GLY A 150 -13.07 9.98 5.30
N LEU A 151 -12.15 9.83 4.34
CA LEU A 151 -10.81 10.42 4.42
C LEU A 151 -10.86 11.96 4.37
N PRO A 152 -9.91 12.63 5.04
CA PRO A 152 -9.81 14.09 5.00
C PRO A 152 -9.41 14.59 3.60
N THR A 153 -9.87 15.79 3.27
CA THR A 153 -9.33 16.56 2.13
C THR A 153 -7.96 17.11 2.53
N PRO A 154 -6.94 17.06 1.65
CA PRO A 154 -5.67 17.73 1.92
C PRO A 154 -5.88 19.24 2.18
N PRO A 155 -5.02 19.87 3.00
CA PRO A 155 -5.07 21.30 3.27
C PRO A 155 -4.81 22.18 2.04
#